data_AF-A0A954HK23-F1
#
_entry.id   AF-A0A954HK23-F1
#
_cell.length_a   1.000
_cell.length_b   1.000
_cell.length_c   1.000
_cell.angle_alpha   90.00
_cell.angle_beta   90.00
_cell.angle_gamma   90.00
#
_symmetry.space_group_name_H-M   'P 1'
#
loop_
_entity.id
_entity.type
_entity.pdbx_description
1 polymer ?
#
loop_
_entity_poly.entity_id
_entity_poly.type
_entity_poly.pdbx_seq_one_letter_code
_entity_poly.pdbx_strand_id
1 'polypeptide(L)'
;GAIKNLSENVRRTPFVEINFASFRHFAQKLSDNDIKLLVFEGQLHPGTHVAYDAAFHQEVDERLLLLSDELNFQYVSGDALLRLQADDFADGYHTNDAGREKWSRFVAEVINQLSGEQPLSATVAN
;
A
#
# COMPACT_ATOMS: atom_id res chain seq x y z
N GLY A 1 -18.45 4.40 16.81
CA GLY A 1 -17.38 5.18 16.17
C GLY A 1 -16.47 4.22 15.44
N ALA A 2 -16.15 4.49 14.17
CA ALA A 2 -15.49 3.58 13.23
C ALA A 2 -14.28 2.82 13.79
N ILE A 3 -13.57 3.40 14.77
CA ILE A 3 -12.39 2.83 15.44
C ILE A 3 -12.69 1.56 16.26
N LYS A 4 -13.89 1.40 16.84
CA LYS A 4 -14.24 0.21 17.66
C LYS A 4 -14.52 -1.06 16.85
N ASN A 5 -14.80 -0.94 15.54
CA ASN A 5 -15.20 -2.07 14.69
C ASN A 5 -14.02 -2.74 13.95
N LEU A 6 -12.79 -2.30 14.17
CA LEU A 6 -11.63 -2.80 13.44
C LEU A 6 -11.01 -4.03 14.07
N SER A 7 -10.91 -4.08 15.39
CA SER A 7 -10.32 -5.22 16.11
C SER A 7 -11.08 -6.55 15.89
N GLU A 8 -12.36 -6.49 15.53
CA GLU A 8 -13.19 -7.68 15.25
C GLU A 8 -13.02 -8.21 13.82
N ASN A 9 -12.55 -7.40 12.87
CA ASN A 9 -12.46 -7.73 11.44
C ASN A 9 -11.05 -8.13 10.98
N VAL A 10 -10.02 -7.94 11.82
CA VAL A 10 -8.59 -8.19 11.49
C VAL A 10 -8.17 -9.66 11.65
N ARG A 11 -9.09 -10.55 12.04
CA ARG A 11 -8.80 -12.00 12.09
C ARG A 11 -8.84 -12.60 10.68
N ARG A 12 -8.18 -13.75 10.49
CA ARG A 12 -8.34 -14.63 9.31
C ARG A 12 -9.81 -14.98 9.10
N THR A 13 -10.53 -14.07 8.47
CA THR A 13 -11.89 -14.29 8.02
C THR A 13 -11.81 -14.88 6.61
N PRO A 14 -12.81 -15.67 6.19
CA PRO A 14 -12.93 -16.09 4.80
C PRO A 14 -12.82 -14.93 3.79
N PHE A 15 -13.14 -13.69 4.21
CA PHE A 15 -13.00 -12.49 3.40
C PHE A 15 -11.55 -12.15 3.04
N VAL A 16 -10.58 -12.36 3.95
CA VAL A 16 -9.16 -12.12 3.66
C VAL A 16 -8.69 -13.06 2.55
N GLU A 17 -9.03 -14.34 2.64
CA GLU A 17 -8.65 -15.33 1.62
C GLU A 17 -9.34 -15.06 0.28
N ILE A 18 -10.60 -14.66 0.28
CA ILE A 18 -11.32 -14.25 -0.93
C ILE A 18 -10.62 -13.04 -1.57
N ASN A 19 -10.24 -12.03 -0.78
CA ASN A 19 -9.54 -10.85 -1.32
C ASN A 19 -8.19 -11.22 -1.95
N PHE A 20 -7.41 -12.10 -1.33
CA PHE A 20 -6.15 -12.58 -1.91
C PHE A 20 -6.37 -13.40 -3.20
N ALA A 21 -7.38 -14.27 -3.23
CA ALA A 21 -7.73 -15.02 -4.43
C ALA A 21 -8.18 -14.09 -5.58
N SER A 22 -9.02 -13.09 -5.28
CA SER A 22 -9.45 -12.07 -6.24
C SER A 22 -8.28 -11.24 -6.75
N PHE A 23 -7.39 -10.79 -5.84
CA PHE A 23 -6.20 -10.03 -6.21
C PHE A 23 -5.26 -10.84 -7.10
N ARG A 24 -4.99 -12.10 -6.75
CA ARG A 24 -4.20 -13.02 -7.58
C ARG A 24 -4.78 -13.15 -8.99
N HIS A 25 -6.10 -13.35 -9.11
CA HIS A 25 -6.76 -13.44 -10.41
C HIS A 25 -6.60 -12.14 -11.22
N PHE A 26 -6.77 -10.99 -10.58
CA PHE A 26 -6.57 -9.68 -11.20
C PHE A 26 -5.12 -9.49 -11.67
N ALA A 27 -4.13 -9.74 -10.81
CA ALA A 27 -2.71 -9.58 -11.14
C ALA A 27 -2.28 -10.53 -12.27
N GLN A 28 -2.76 -11.78 -12.26
CA GLN A 28 -2.52 -12.72 -13.36
C GLN A 28 -3.10 -12.18 -14.67
N LYS A 29 -4.32 -11.63 -14.65
CA LYS A 29 -4.92 -11.05 -15.86
C LYS A 29 -4.14 -9.87 -16.40
N LEU A 30 -3.57 -9.02 -15.55
CA LEU A 30 -2.70 -7.94 -16.01
C LEU A 30 -1.41 -8.48 -16.63
N SER A 31 -0.79 -9.47 -15.99
CA SER A 31 0.41 -10.14 -16.49
C SER A 31 0.18 -10.80 -17.85
N ASP A 32 -0.93 -11.54 -18.01
CA ASP A 32 -1.34 -12.19 -19.26
C ASP A 32 -1.53 -11.19 -20.43
N ASN A 33 -1.70 -9.90 -20.14
CA ASN A 33 -1.89 -8.83 -21.12
C ASN A 33 -0.69 -7.88 -21.21
N ASP A 34 0.48 -8.28 -20.69
CA ASP A 34 1.70 -7.47 -20.67
C ASP A 34 1.55 -6.10 -19.97
N ILE A 35 0.62 -6.00 -19.00
CA ILE A 35 0.40 -4.80 -18.21
C ILE A 35 1.24 -4.87 -16.94
N LYS A 36 2.14 -3.90 -16.77
CA LYS A 36 2.92 -3.75 -15.53
C LYS A 36 2.00 -3.32 -14.38
N LEU A 37 2.04 -4.07 -13.29
CA LEU A 37 1.33 -3.75 -12.05
C LEU A 37 2.33 -3.24 -10.99
N LEU A 38 1.98 -2.12 -10.37
CA LEU A 38 2.67 -1.54 -9.23
C LEU A 38 1.68 -1.46 -8.06
N VAL A 39 2.05 -2.04 -6.94
CA VAL A 39 1.21 -2.18 -5.74
C VAL A 39 1.88 -1.44 -4.60
N PHE A 40 1.12 -0.62 -3.90
CA PHE A 40 1.58 0.13 -2.74
C PHE A 40 0.80 -0.31 -1.51
N GLU A 41 1.50 -0.55 -0.40
CA GLU A 41 0.84 -0.71 0.89
C GLU A 41 0.18 0.61 1.31
N GLY A 42 -1.08 0.53 1.73
CA GLY A 42 -1.83 1.69 2.22
C GLY A 42 -1.39 2.10 3.62
N GLN A 43 -1.23 3.39 3.86
CA GLN A 43 -0.90 3.93 5.18
C GLN A 43 -2.17 4.25 5.98
N LEU A 44 -2.07 4.07 7.29
CA LEU A 44 -3.11 4.44 8.24
C LEU A 44 -2.77 5.76 8.92
N HIS A 45 -3.79 6.47 9.40
CA HIS A 45 -3.57 7.65 10.24
C HIS A 45 -2.69 7.26 11.46
N PRO A 46 -1.64 8.02 11.85
CA PRO A 46 -0.76 7.63 12.95
C PRO A 46 -1.48 7.32 14.28
N GLY A 47 -2.58 8.03 14.55
CA GLY A 47 -3.48 7.80 15.69
C GLY A 47 -4.38 6.55 15.63
N THR A 48 -4.47 5.82 14.50
CA THR A 48 -5.19 4.54 14.40
C THR A 48 -4.31 3.31 14.69
N HIS A 49 -3.01 3.50 14.94
CA HIS A 49 -2.01 2.45 15.21
C HIS A 49 -2.27 1.57 16.45
N VAL A 50 -3.36 1.79 17.17
CA VAL A 50 -3.74 0.98 18.35
C VAL A 50 -4.68 -0.18 17.98
N ALA A 51 -5.19 -0.24 16.75
CA ALA A 51 -6.27 -1.17 16.38
C ALA A 51 -5.85 -2.43 15.60
N TYR A 52 -4.63 -2.48 15.05
CA TYR A 52 -4.18 -3.58 14.20
C TYR A 52 -3.10 -4.43 14.86
N ASP A 53 -3.21 -5.74 14.65
CA ASP A 53 -2.22 -6.73 15.10
C ASP A 53 -0.99 -6.68 14.19
N ALA A 54 0.17 -6.40 14.77
CA ALA A 54 1.45 -6.36 14.04
C ALA A 54 1.74 -7.69 13.31
N ALA A 55 1.33 -8.83 13.89
CA ALA A 55 1.50 -10.13 13.26
C ALA A 55 0.66 -10.26 11.98
N PHE A 56 -0.53 -9.66 11.95
CA PHE A 56 -1.38 -9.67 10.76
C PHE A 56 -0.80 -8.81 9.64
N HIS A 57 -0.25 -7.63 9.96
CA HIS A 57 0.44 -6.79 8.98
C HIS A 57 1.63 -7.53 8.34
N GLN A 58 2.46 -8.16 9.18
CA GLN A 58 3.60 -8.93 8.69
C GLN A 58 3.14 -10.08 7.79
N GLU A 59 2.09 -10.82 8.16
CA GLU A 59 1.54 -11.90 7.32
C GLU A 59 1.07 -11.39 5.96
N VAL A 60 0.36 -10.24 5.91
CA VAL A 60 -0.12 -9.65 4.66
C VAL A 60 1.05 -9.21 3.77
N ASP A 61 2.07 -8.57 4.36
CA ASP A 61 3.26 -8.12 3.65
C ASP A 61 4.04 -9.30 3.04
N GLU A 62 4.29 -10.35 3.82
CA GLU A 62 4.94 -11.58 3.35
C GLU A 62 4.18 -12.23 2.19
N ARG A 63 2.84 -12.28 2.28
CA ARG A 63 2.00 -12.83 1.21
C ARG A 63 2.05 -11.99 -0.07
N LEU A 64 2.06 -10.67 0.04
CA LEU A 64 2.15 -9.77 -1.11
C LEU A 64 3.52 -9.84 -1.77
N LEU A 65 4.60 -9.95 -0.99
CA LEU A 65 5.95 -10.19 -1.50
C LEU A 65 6.06 -11.53 -2.26
N LEU A 66 5.51 -12.61 -1.71
CA LEU A 66 5.50 -13.89 -2.41
C LEU A 66 4.70 -13.83 -3.72
N LEU A 67 3.56 -13.14 -3.71
CA LEU A 67 2.75 -12.93 -4.90
C LEU A 67 3.44 -12.03 -5.93
N SER A 68 4.23 -11.05 -5.50
CA SER A 68 4.95 -10.15 -6.40
C SER A 68 5.98 -10.90 -7.21
N ASP A 69 6.71 -11.81 -6.55
CA ASP A 69 7.68 -12.69 -7.21
C ASP A 69 7.01 -13.68 -8.16
N GLU A 70 5.89 -14.28 -7.74
CA GLU A 70 5.16 -15.27 -8.54
C GLU A 70 4.52 -14.67 -9.80
N LEU A 71 3.94 -13.47 -9.69
CA LEU A 71 3.15 -12.85 -10.76
C LEU A 71 3.87 -11.69 -11.45
N ASN A 72 5.14 -11.44 -11.11
CA ASN A 72 6.00 -10.42 -11.68
C ASN A 72 5.40 -9.00 -11.62
N PHE A 73 4.79 -8.64 -10.49
CA PHE A 73 4.42 -7.26 -10.19
C PHE A 73 5.40 -6.64 -9.21
N GLN A 74 5.40 -5.32 -9.10
CA GLN A 74 6.22 -4.62 -8.11
C GLN A 74 5.39 -4.24 -6.89
N TYR A 75 5.93 -4.54 -5.71
CA TYR A 75 5.30 -4.22 -4.44
C TYR A 75 6.19 -3.26 -3.64
N VAL A 76 5.59 -2.17 -3.14
CA VAL A 76 6.26 -1.13 -2.38
C VAL A 76 5.60 -1.04 -1.00
N SER A 77 6.35 -1.36 0.05
CA SER A 77 5.90 -1.37 1.44
C SER A 77 6.94 -0.82 2.40
N GLY A 78 6.55 -0.65 3.67
CA GLY A 78 7.46 -0.29 4.75
C GLY A 78 8.24 1.01 4.50
N ASP A 79 9.56 0.99 4.74
CA ASP A 79 10.41 2.18 4.66
C ASP A 79 10.57 2.75 3.25
N ALA A 80 10.20 2.00 2.21
CA ALA A 80 10.21 2.49 0.83
C ALA A 80 9.02 3.42 0.52
N LEU A 81 8.01 3.48 1.40
CA LEU A 81 6.87 4.36 1.26
C LEU A 81 7.16 5.78 1.74
N LEU A 82 6.54 6.76 1.08
CA LEU A 82 6.34 8.11 1.63
C LEU A 82 5.79 8.01 3.05
N ARG A 83 6.22 8.86 3.98
CA ARG A 83 5.63 8.93 5.33
C ARG A 83 4.56 10.03 5.40
N LEU A 84 3.29 9.64 5.49
CA LEU A 84 2.20 10.58 5.73
C LEU A 84 2.12 11.01 7.20
N GLN A 85 1.70 12.24 7.41
CA GLN A 85 1.49 12.85 8.72
C GLN A 85 0.00 12.83 9.08
N ALA A 86 -0.34 13.07 10.34
CA ALA A 86 -1.74 13.02 10.82
C ALA A 86 -2.67 14.00 10.06
N ASP A 87 -2.15 15.15 9.66
CA ASP A 87 -2.86 16.17 8.88
C ASP A 87 -3.04 15.82 7.40
N ASP A 88 -2.52 14.68 6.93
CA ASP A 88 -2.73 14.16 5.57
C ASP A 88 -3.98 13.29 5.42
N PHE A 89 -4.70 13.06 6.52
CA PHE A 89 -5.82 12.14 6.58
C PHE A 89 -7.13 12.86 6.83
N ALA A 90 -8.20 12.37 6.21
CA ALA A 90 -9.58 12.77 6.47
C ALA A 90 -10.19 11.95 7.62
N ASP A 91 -9.79 10.68 7.73
CA ASP A 91 -10.18 9.76 8.79
C ASP A 91 -9.09 8.71 9.05
N GLY A 92 -9.43 7.60 9.71
CA GLY A 92 -8.47 6.56 10.07
C GLY A 92 -7.76 5.84 8.91
N TYR A 93 -8.33 5.89 7.70
CA TYR A 93 -7.93 5.09 6.53
C TYR A 93 -7.85 5.89 5.22
N HIS A 94 -8.54 7.03 5.14
CA HIS A 94 -8.62 7.82 3.93
C HIS A 94 -7.79 9.10 4.03
N THR A 95 -7.06 9.41 2.97
CA THR A 95 -6.29 10.65 2.84
C THR A 95 -7.19 11.82 2.45
N ASN A 96 -6.87 13.01 2.98
CA ASN A 96 -7.48 14.26 2.53
C ASN A 96 -6.78 14.79 1.26
N ASP A 97 -7.16 15.98 0.80
CA ASP A 97 -6.65 16.56 -0.45
C ASP A 97 -5.11 16.70 -0.43
N ALA A 98 -4.55 17.17 0.68
CA ALA A 98 -3.10 17.33 0.84
C ALA A 98 -2.38 15.97 0.83
N GLY A 99 -2.93 14.97 1.54
CA GLY A 99 -2.39 13.61 1.53
C GLY A 99 -2.44 12.97 0.14
N ARG A 100 -3.51 13.18 -0.62
CA ARG A 100 -3.62 12.69 -2.01
C ARG A 100 -2.62 13.35 -2.95
N GLU A 101 -2.33 14.64 -2.77
CA GLU A 101 -1.31 15.34 -3.54
C GLU A 101 0.09 14.77 -3.27
N LYS A 102 0.42 14.51 -1.99
CA LYS A 102 1.69 13.87 -1.62
C LYS A 102 1.81 12.46 -2.21
N TRP A 103 0.75 11.65 -2.12
CA TRP A 103 0.71 10.33 -2.76
C TRP A 103 0.89 10.40 -4.27
N SER A 104 0.22 11.32 -4.94
CA SER A 104 0.31 11.47 -6.40
C SER A 104 1.74 11.80 -6.85
N ARG A 105 2.43 12.69 -6.12
CA ARG A 105 3.84 13.00 -6.38
C ARG A 105 4.74 11.80 -6.16
N PHE A 106 4.59 11.10 -5.03
CA PHE A 106 5.36 9.90 -4.73
C PHE A 106 5.17 8.81 -5.80
N VAL A 107 3.93 8.53 -6.20
CA VAL A 107 3.65 7.53 -7.26
C VAL A 107 4.27 7.95 -8.59
N ALA A 108 4.16 9.22 -8.96
CA ALA A 108 4.80 9.73 -10.18
C ALA A 108 6.33 9.57 -10.15
N GLU A 109 6.96 9.84 -9.00
CA GLU A 109 8.41 9.63 -8.82
C GLU A 109 8.80 8.15 -8.99
N VAL A 110 8.05 7.23 -8.38
CA VAL A 110 8.29 5.79 -8.53
C VAL A 110 8.11 5.36 -9.99
N ILE A 111 7.05 5.80 -10.67
CA ILE A 111 6.82 5.49 -12.09
C ILE A 111 7.98 6.00 -12.96
N ASN A 112 8.45 7.21 -12.73
CA ASN A 112 9.55 7.81 -13.49
C ASN A 112 10.86 7.02 -13.30
N GLN A 113 11.18 6.63 -12.06
CA GLN A 113 12.35 5.80 -11.75
C GLN A 113 12.31 4.46 -12.47
N LEU A 114 11.14 3.81 -12.50
CA LEU A 114 10.94 2.53 -13.18
C LEU A 114 10.97 2.63 -14.70
N SER A 115 10.68 3.81 -15.24
CA SER A 115 10.73 4.10 -16.67
C SER A 115 12.12 4.51 -17.15
N GLY A 116 13.09 4.66 -16.24
CA GLY A 116 14.46 5.11 -16.57
C GLY A 116 14.57 6.62 -16.81
N GLU A 117 13.54 7.38 -16.42
CA GLU A 117 13.48 8.83 -16.59
C GLU A 117 13.89 9.52 -15.26
N GLN A 118 15.20 9.71 -15.06
CA GLN A 118 15.89 10.52 -14.03
C GLN A 118 16.22 9.89 -12.65
N PRO A 119 17.40 10.21 -12.06
CA PRO A 119 17.77 9.87 -10.68
C PRO A 119 17.25 10.90 -9.65
N LEU A 120 17.03 10.44 -8.41
CA LEU A 120 16.56 11.21 -7.25
C LEU A 120 17.36 12.52 -7.02
N SER A 121 16.69 13.66 -7.13
CA SER A 121 17.14 14.87 -6.44
C SER A 121 16.83 14.72 -4.95
N ALA A 122 17.78 14.18 -4.20
CA ALA A 122 17.77 14.33 -2.76
C ALA A 122 17.77 15.82 -2.41
N THR A 123 16.98 16.19 -1.40
CA THR A 123 17.02 17.46 -0.65
C THR A 123 16.16 18.60 -1.20
N VAL A 124 14.98 18.82 -0.61
CA VAL A 124 14.67 20.12 0.02
C VAL A 124 13.80 19.86 1.27
N ALA A 125 14.45 19.81 2.43
CA ALA A 125 13.84 20.19 3.71
C ALA A 125 14.96 20.67 4.63
N ASN A 126 15.10 22.00 4.70
CA ASN A 126 15.40 22.75 5.91
C ASN A 126 14.46 23.96 5.90
#